data_AF-A0A246GCP2-F1
#
_entry.id   AF-A0A246GCP2-F1
#
_cell.length_a   1.000
_cell.length_b   1.000
_cell.length_c   1.000
_cell.angle_alpha   90.00
_cell.angle_beta   90.00
_cell.angle_gamma   90.00
#
_symmetry.space_group_name_H-M   'P 1'
#
loop_
_entity.id
_entity.type
_entity.pdbx_description
1 polymer ?
#
loop_
_entity_poly.entity_id
_entity_poly.type
_entity_poly.pdbx_seq_one_letter_code
_entity_poly.pdbx_strand_id
1 'polypeptide(L)'
;MENFKKKCKMKQIILNVILFLNIINCKGQKIKETVNINTLKKDTMEYFNEEEYKNWKLDKENSFTTDKKYIKGNTWVRIIISNEGYREEIEQLNSPYETIKIYHKNLSLRIKGSSFYGFAVGIDKEYDENGKLIKEIDNDKNYPFKVEDLCNLIKEEYGVDLMIKSNPNKEELQYRVSRSYDSSRLKHLYLVSFTYGNPDIEPEDKILPPIKVVYIEGSNGKILYEESSSLNLPNGDKIPNSKTKFPQKGEKEKKTSSIYKTHQGKSYTKTEWEDFEEKQYEEYCKRTGRSYTPKEKATKPQDSIKKSSFIVDEEKGDNHTPKKKKGFWDNLFK
;
A
#
# COMPACT_ATOMS: atom_id res chain seq x y z
N MET A 1 73.10 -27.14 -42.02
CA MET A 1 72.31 -26.11 -41.29
C MET A 1 71.17 -25.49 -42.13
N GLU A 2 71.20 -25.55 -43.46
CA GLU A 2 70.11 -25.02 -44.33
C GLU A 2 68.81 -25.85 -44.31
N ASN A 3 68.88 -27.18 -44.16
CA ASN A 3 67.67 -28.02 -44.19
C ASN A 3 66.74 -27.85 -42.97
N PHE A 4 67.27 -27.48 -41.80
CA PHE A 4 66.43 -27.17 -40.62
C PHE A 4 65.76 -25.80 -40.70
N LYS A 5 66.45 -24.79 -41.26
CA LYS A 5 65.85 -23.46 -41.53
C LYS A 5 64.77 -23.53 -42.61
N LYS A 6 64.94 -24.33 -43.67
CA LYS A 6 63.90 -24.59 -44.68
C LYS A 6 62.67 -25.27 -44.07
N LYS A 7 62.85 -26.27 -43.20
CA LYS A 7 61.76 -27.00 -42.54
C LYS A 7 60.94 -26.13 -41.57
N CYS A 8 61.58 -25.22 -40.83
CA CYS A 8 60.89 -24.23 -39.99
C CYS A 8 60.18 -23.13 -40.82
N LYS A 9 60.82 -22.60 -41.88
CA LYS A 9 60.16 -21.63 -42.79
C LYS A 9 58.93 -22.24 -43.49
N MET A 10 59.01 -23.50 -43.92
CA MET A 10 57.88 -24.20 -44.55
C MET A 10 56.72 -24.44 -43.57
N LYS A 11 57.01 -24.80 -42.30
CA LYS A 11 55.98 -24.93 -41.25
C LYS A 11 55.32 -23.59 -40.90
N GLN A 12 56.07 -22.49 -40.92
CA GLN A 12 55.54 -21.15 -40.63
C GLN A 12 54.73 -20.56 -41.81
N ILE A 13 55.06 -20.93 -43.05
CA ILE A 13 54.27 -20.59 -44.24
C ILE A 13 52.99 -21.43 -44.30
N ILE A 14 53.05 -22.74 -43.98
CA ILE A 14 51.87 -23.62 -43.92
C ILE A 14 50.90 -23.17 -42.81
N LEU A 15 51.40 -22.75 -41.64
CA LEU A 15 50.57 -22.24 -40.55
C LEU A 15 49.86 -20.91 -40.90
N ASN A 16 50.53 -20.02 -41.65
CA ASN A 16 49.92 -18.76 -42.10
C ASN A 16 48.94 -18.96 -43.27
N VAL A 17 49.18 -19.92 -44.17
CA VAL A 17 48.22 -20.25 -45.25
C VAL A 17 46.93 -20.87 -44.68
N ILE A 18 47.01 -21.68 -43.62
CA ILE A 18 45.83 -22.21 -42.90
C ILE A 18 45.07 -21.11 -42.14
N LEU A 19 45.77 -20.07 -41.65
CA LEU A 19 45.15 -18.93 -40.96
C LEU A 19 44.42 -17.97 -41.92
N PHE A 20 44.93 -17.79 -43.16
CA PHE A 20 44.30 -16.95 -44.18
C PHE A 20 43.17 -17.64 -44.97
N LEU A 21 43.14 -18.97 -45.02
CA LEU A 21 42.05 -19.74 -45.68
C LEU A 21 40.73 -19.74 -44.90
N ASN A 22 40.71 -19.29 -43.64
CA ASN A 22 39.48 -19.18 -42.84
C ASN A 22 38.69 -17.87 -43.09
N ILE A 23 39.18 -16.94 -43.91
CA ILE A 23 38.55 -15.62 -44.11
C ILE A 23 37.79 -15.52 -45.46
N ILE A 24 37.79 -16.56 -46.31
CA ILE A 24 37.17 -16.49 -47.66
C ILE A 24 35.92 -17.38 -47.82
N ASN A 25 35.42 -18.02 -46.75
CA ASN A 25 34.10 -18.69 -46.78
C ASN A 25 32.95 -17.82 -46.25
N CYS A 26 33.02 -16.51 -46.47
CA CYS A 26 31.86 -15.63 -46.38
C CYS A 26 31.09 -15.63 -47.72
N LYS A 27 30.51 -16.79 -48.07
CA LYS A 27 29.38 -16.87 -48.99
C LYS A 27 28.18 -17.34 -48.19
N GLY A 28 27.17 -16.48 -48.16
CA GLY A 28 25.94 -16.58 -47.37
C GLY A 28 25.44 -18.00 -47.13
N GLN A 29 25.72 -18.52 -45.95
CA GLN A 29 24.73 -19.36 -45.30
C GLN A 29 23.64 -18.40 -44.84
N LYS A 30 22.50 -18.42 -45.55
CA LYS A 30 21.23 -18.07 -44.92
C LYS A 30 21.16 -18.98 -43.70
N ILE A 31 21.53 -18.42 -42.55
CA ILE A 31 21.12 -18.91 -41.27
C ILE A 31 19.59 -18.83 -41.35
N LYS A 32 18.96 -19.89 -41.85
CA LYS A 32 17.73 -20.40 -41.25
C LYS A 32 18.17 -20.94 -39.89
N GLU A 33 18.57 -20.02 -39.00
CA GLU A 33 18.12 -20.14 -37.65
C GLU A 33 16.61 -20.06 -37.78
N THR A 34 16.04 -21.24 -37.98
CA THR A 34 15.02 -21.66 -37.04
C THR A 34 15.74 -21.66 -35.68
N VAL A 35 16.02 -20.45 -35.13
CA VAL A 35 15.97 -20.30 -33.69
C VAL A 35 14.57 -20.80 -33.44
N ASN A 36 14.46 -21.98 -32.88
CA ASN A 36 13.22 -22.36 -32.27
C ASN A 36 13.12 -21.42 -31.07
N ILE A 37 12.61 -20.20 -31.31
CA ILE A 37 12.41 -19.14 -30.31
C ILE A 37 11.45 -19.64 -29.22
N ASN A 38 10.86 -20.81 -29.41
CA ASN A 38 10.03 -21.54 -28.48
C ASN A 38 10.80 -22.29 -27.37
N THR A 39 12.11 -22.05 -27.18
CA THR A 39 12.89 -22.73 -26.12
C THR A 39 13.78 -21.85 -25.24
N LEU A 40 13.65 -20.53 -25.32
CA LEU A 40 13.85 -19.67 -24.15
C LEU A 40 12.45 -19.44 -23.59
N LYS A 41 12.24 -19.57 -22.28
CA LYS A 41 10.94 -19.28 -21.65
C LYS A 41 10.50 -17.86 -22.05
N LYS A 42 9.72 -17.75 -23.13
CA LYS A 42 8.98 -16.56 -23.49
C LYS A 42 7.79 -16.59 -22.54
N ASP A 43 8.07 -16.27 -21.29
CA ASP A 43 7.03 -16.02 -20.30
C ASP A 43 6.06 -15.02 -20.92
N THR A 44 4.79 -15.22 -20.63
CA THR A 44 3.59 -14.64 -21.24
C THR A 44 3.57 -13.11 -21.21
N MET A 45 4.44 -12.47 -21.99
CA MET A 45 4.63 -11.04 -21.99
C MET A 45 3.46 -10.36 -22.69
N GLU A 46 2.88 -9.37 -22.03
CA GLU A 46 1.76 -8.58 -22.54
C GLU A 46 2.31 -7.49 -23.49
N TYR A 47 1.63 -7.28 -24.61
CA TYR A 47 1.99 -6.28 -25.61
C TYR A 47 0.79 -5.38 -25.88
N PHE A 48 1.03 -4.09 -26.08
CA PHE A 48 0.00 -3.16 -26.50
C PHE A 48 -0.49 -3.54 -27.91
N ASN A 49 -1.82 -3.58 -28.06
CA ASN A 49 -2.46 -3.88 -29.33
C ASN A 49 -3.74 -3.05 -29.49
N GLU A 50 -3.69 -2.00 -30.31
CA GLU A 50 -4.86 -1.14 -30.55
C GLU A 50 -6.02 -1.90 -31.23
N GLU A 51 -5.75 -2.97 -31.98
CA GLU A 51 -6.78 -3.78 -32.64
C GLU A 51 -7.77 -4.43 -31.65
N GLU A 52 -7.40 -4.56 -30.37
CA GLU A 52 -8.31 -5.03 -29.31
C GLU A 52 -9.54 -4.13 -29.15
N TYR A 53 -9.41 -2.85 -29.52
CA TYR A 53 -10.43 -1.83 -29.35
C TYR A 53 -11.18 -1.50 -30.64
N LYS A 54 -10.90 -2.17 -31.76
CA LYS A 54 -11.52 -1.84 -33.07
C LYS A 54 -13.05 -1.92 -33.12
N ASN A 55 -13.64 -2.76 -32.26
CA ASN A 55 -15.09 -2.94 -32.15
C ASN A 55 -15.70 -2.14 -30.98
N TRP A 56 -14.91 -1.31 -30.29
CA TRP A 56 -15.38 -0.44 -29.22
C TRP A 56 -15.85 0.90 -29.81
N LYS A 57 -16.79 1.55 -29.12
CA LYS A 57 -17.26 2.87 -29.53
C LYS A 57 -16.19 3.91 -29.17
N LEU A 58 -15.69 4.64 -30.15
CA LEU A 58 -14.81 5.80 -29.92
C LEU A 58 -15.64 7.00 -29.43
N ASP A 59 -15.25 7.57 -28.29
CA ASP A 59 -15.80 8.84 -27.78
C ASP A 59 -15.14 10.01 -28.51
N LYS A 60 -15.72 10.40 -29.65
CA LYS A 60 -15.15 11.39 -30.56
C LYS A 60 -14.97 12.78 -29.94
N GLU A 61 -15.80 13.15 -28.96
CA GLU A 61 -15.74 14.47 -28.32
C GLU A 61 -14.53 14.59 -27.40
N ASN A 62 -14.15 13.50 -26.75
CA ASN A 62 -13.05 13.43 -25.80
C ASN A 62 -11.82 12.68 -26.34
N SER A 63 -11.75 12.44 -27.66
CA SER A 63 -10.64 11.74 -28.30
C SER A 63 -9.89 12.63 -29.29
N PHE A 64 -8.57 12.60 -29.20
CA PHE A 64 -7.60 13.26 -30.06
C PHE A 64 -6.62 12.23 -30.64
N THR A 65 -5.78 12.66 -31.58
CA THR A 65 -4.81 11.77 -32.26
C THR A 65 -3.90 11.01 -31.28
N THR A 66 -3.53 11.64 -30.17
CA THR A 66 -2.62 11.10 -29.15
C THR A 66 -3.32 10.67 -27.86
N ASP A 67 -4.64 10.76 -27.80
CA ASP A 67 -5.42 10.45 -26.60
C ASP A 67 -6.81 9.95 -27.03
N LYS A 68 -6.99 8.63 -27.04
CA LYS A 68 -8.20 7.99 -27.57
C LYS A 68 -9.00 7.37 -26.44
N LYS A 69 -10.30 7.62 -26.40
CA LYS A 69 -11.21 7.06 -25.40
C LYS A 69 -12.21 6.11 -26.05
N TYR A 70 -12.15 4.84 -25.67
CA TYR A 70 -13.01 3.76 -26.15
C TYR A 70 -13.99 3.32 -25.07
N ILE A 71 -15.23 3.02 -25.45
CA ILE A 71 -16.29 2.62 -24.52
C ILE A 71 -16.97 1.35 -25.02
N LYS A 72 -17.18 0.39 -24.11
CA LYS A 72 -17.97 -0.82 -24.34
C LYS A 72 -18.70 -1.23 -23.06
N GLY A 73 -20.02 -1.13 -23.08
CA GLY A 73 -20.84 -1.37 -21.89
C GLY A 73 -20.45 -0.42 -20.76
N ASN A 74 -20.11 -0.96 -19.60
CA ASN A 74 -19.69 -0.19 -18.41
C ASN A 74 -18.17 -0.06 -18.29
N THR A 75 -17.41 -0.40 -19.32
CA THR A 75 -15.96 -0.26 -19.32
C THR A 75 -15.55 0.81 -20.31
N TRP A 76 -14.61 1.65 -19.91
CA TRP A 76 -13.94 2.56 -20.81
C TRP A 76 -12.43 2.37 -20.72
N VAL A 77 -11.77 2.60 -21.85
CA VAL A 77 -10.31 2.55 -21.97
C VAL A 77 -9.83 3.87 -22.54
N ARG A 78 -8.87 4.52 -21.87
CA ARG A 78 -8.08 5.61 -22.44
C ARG A 78 -6.78 5.06 -22.98
N ILE A 79 -6.40 5.48 -24.18
CA ILE A 79 -5.11 5.18 -24.78
C ILE A 79 -4.39 6.51 -25.02
N ILE A 80 -3.33 6.74 -24.26
CA ILE A 80 -2.46 7.91 -24.43
C ILE A 80 -1.21 7.47 -25.18
N ILE A 81 -0.93 8.13 -26.30
CA ILE A 81 0.19 7.87 -27.19
C ILE A 81 1.21 9.00 -27.03
N SER A 82 2.44 8.67 -26.67
CA SER A 82 3.51 9.65 -26.49
C SER A 82 4.80 9.19 -27.17
N ASN A 83 5.79 10.09 -27.19
CA ASN A 83 7.13 9.76 -27.65
C ASN A 83 7.85 8.74 -26.77
N GLU A 84 7.30 8.40 -25.60
CA GLU A 84 7.87 7.44 -24.66
C GLU A 84 7.24 6.04 -24.77
N GLY A 85 6.11 5.92 -25.47
CA GLY A 85 5.38 4.66 -25.65
C GLY A 85 3.87 4.86 -25.57
N TYR A 86 3.18 3.90 -24.96
CA TYR A 86 1.72 3.85 -24.87
C TYR A 86 1.31 3.70 -23.41
N ARG A 87 0.20 4.34 -23.05
CA ARG A 87 -0.46 4.19 -21.74
C ARG A 87 -1.91 3.81 -21.96
N GLU A 88 -2.35 2.79 -21.24
CA GLU A 88 -3.70 2.26 -21.24
C GLU A 88 -4.28 2.40 -19.83
N GLU A 89 -5.34 3.18 -19.71
CA GLU A 89 -6.10 3.40 -18.48
C GLU A 89 -7.44 2.70 -18.63
N ILE A 90 -7.67 1.64 -17.84
CA ILE A 90 -8.86 0.81 -17.92
C ILE A 90 -9.70 1.06 -16.68
N GLU A 91 -10.93 1.50 -16.91
CA GLU A 91 -11.86 1.82 -15.84
C GLU A 91 -13.21 1.13 -16.06
N GLN A 92 -13.82 0.72 -14.95
CA GLN A 92 -15.23 0.37 -14.94
C GLN A 92 -16.02 1.56 -14.38
N LEU A 93 -17.09 1.94 -15.08
CA LEU A 93 -17.93 3.10 -14.74
C LEU A 93 -18.49 3.03 -13.32
N ASN A 94 -18.78 1.81 -12.85
CA ASN A 94 -19.36 1.54 -11.54
C ASN A 94 -18.33 1.02 -10.53
N SER A 95 -17.04 1.30 -10.74
CA SER A 95 -15.96 0.90 -9.84
C SER A 95 -15.02 2.06 -9.55
N PRO A 96 -14.59 2.24 -8.30
CA PRO A 96 -13.54 3.19 -7.93
C PRO A 96 -12.14 2.74 -8.36
N TYR A 97 -12.00 1.49 -8.81
CA TYR A 97 -10.74 0.93 -9.26
C TYR A 97 -10.46 1.21 -10.72
N GLU A 98 -9.18 1.42 -11.01
CA GLU A 98 -8.62 1.56 -12.35
C GLU A 98 -7.41 0.63 -12.48
N THR A 99 -7.22 0.07 -13.68
CA THR A 99 -5.97 -0.60 -14.05
C THR A 99 -5.17 0.30 -14.97
N ILE A 100 -3.89 0.50 -14.65
CA ILE A 100 -2.98 1.28 -15.48
C ILE A 100 -1.94 0.32 -16.06
N LYS A 101 -1.77 0.37 -17.38
CA LYS A 101 -0.67 -0.28 -18.08
C LYS A 101 0.11 0.75 -18.87
N ILE A 102 1.43 0.70 -18.78
CA ILE A 102 2.34 1.50 -19.58
C ILE A 102 3.19 0.55 -20.38
N TYR A 103 3.45 0.86 -21.64
CA TYR A 103 4.19 0.02 -22.56
C TYR A 103 5.41 0.77 -23.09
N HIS A 104 6.48 0.02 -23.32
CA HIS A 104 7.67 0.48 -24.03
C HIS A 104 7.34 0.81 -25.49
N LYS A 105 8.28 1.47 -26.18
CA LYS A 105 8.15 1.78 -27.63
C LYS A 105 7.98 0.53 -28.50
N ASN A 106 8.60 -0.58 -28.08
CA ASN A 106 8.47 -1.88 -28.74
C ASN A 106 7.14 -2.60 -28.44
N LEU A 107 6.19 -1.88 -27.82
CA LEU A 107 4.86 -2.35 -27.40
C LEU A 107 4.86 -3.30 -26.21
N SER A 108 6.00 -3.78 -25.71
CA SER A 108 6.03 -4.66 -24.54
C SER A 108 5.58 -3.90 -23.29
N LEU A 109 4.84 -4.58 -22.41
CA LEU A 109 4.43 -4.05 -21.11
C LEU A 109 5.65 -3.56 -20.31
N ARG A 110 5.58 -2.33 -19.82
CA ARG A 110 6.60 -1.73 -18.96
C ARG A 110 6.14 -1.69 -17.52
N ILE A 111 4.96 -1.17 -17.25
CA ILE A 111 4.38 -1.05 -15.90
C ILE A 111 2.97 -1.58 -15.93
N LYS A 112 2.59 -2.33 -14.88
CA LYS A 112 1.21 -2.72 -14.60
C LYS A 112 0.90 -2.45 -13.14
N GLY A 113 -0.20 -1.75 -12.90
CA GLY A 113 -0.61 -1.35 -11.57
C GLY A 113 -2.11 -1.14 -11.48
N SER A 114 -2.58 -0.81 -10.28
CA SER A 114 -3.98 -0.50 -10.03
C SER A 114 -4.11 0.71 -9.11
N SER A 115 -5.16 1.48 -9.30
CA SER A 115 -5.47 2.63 -8.46
C SER A 115 -6.87 2.50 -7.86
N PHE A 116 -7.10 3.16 -6.73
CA PHE A 116 -8.42 3.36 -6.12
C PHE A 116 -8.60 4.87 -5.91
N TYR A 117 -9.60 5.48 -6.56
CA TYR A 117 -9.75 6.95 -6.62
C TYR A 117 -8.44 7.70 -6.95
N GLY A 118 -7.59 7.12 -7.81
CA GLY A 118 -6.36 7.76 -8.29
C GLY A 118 -5.11 7.56 -7.44
N PHE A 119 -5.17 6.93 -6.26
CA PHE A 119 -3.95 6.50 -5.54
C PHE A 119 -3.65 5.02 -5.78
N ALA A 120 -2.37 4.66 -5.86
CA ALA A 120 -1.93 3.30 -6.14
C ALA A 120 -2.28 2.31 -5.01
N VAL A 121 -2.71 1.11 -5.38
CA VAL A 121 -3.10 0.01 -4.48
C VAL A 121 -2.54 -1.32 -4.97
N GLY A 122 -2.36 -2.28 -4.06
CA GLY A 122 -1.79 -3.57 -4.39
C GLY A 122 -0.33 -3.49 -4.83
N ILE A 123 0.06 -4.36 -5.76
CA ILE A 123 1.44 -4.49 -6.23
C ILE A 123 1.57 -3.92 -7.65
N ASP A 124 2.39 -2.89 -7.79
CA ASP A 124 2.84 -2.44 -9.10
C ASP A 124 4.04 -3.26 -9.55
N LYS A 125 4.06 -3.65 -10.83
CA LYS A 125 5.15 -4.42 -11.44
C LYS A 125 5.78 -3.63 -12.58
N GLU A 126 7.10 -3.62 -12.64
CA GLU A 126 7.87 -3.01 -13.71
C GLU A 126 8.74 -4.06 -14.42
N TYR A 127 8.75 -4.01 -15.76
CA TYR A 127 9.42 -4.95 -16.63
C TYR A 127 10.37 -4.22 -17.59
N ASP A 128 11.49 -4.87 -17.92
CA ASP A 128 12.36 -4.42 -19.02
C ASP A 128 11.75 -4.72 -20.40
N GLU A 129 12.39 -4.22 -21.46
CA GLU A 129 11.91 -4.39 -22.85
C GLU A 129 11.87 -5.85 -23.34
N ASN A 130 12.54 -6.76 -22.63
CA ASN A 130 12.52 -8.20 -22.91
C ASN A 130 11.45 -8.95 -22.09
N GLY A 131 10.70 -8.23 -21.26
CA GLY A 131 9.66 -8.78 -20.39
C GLY A 131 10.15 -9.39 -19.10
N LYS A 132 11.39 -9.13 -18.70
CA LYS A 132 11.89 -9.54 -17.39
C LYS A 132 11.39 -8.56 -16.33
N LEU A 133 10.80 -9.09 -15.26
CA LEU A 133 10.43 -8.31 -14.08
C LEU A 133 11.69 -7.71 -13.42
N ILE A 134 11.71 -6.39 -13.28
CA ILE A 134 12.83 -5.64 -12.70
C ILE A 134 12.48 -4.94 -11.37
N LYS A 135 11.20 -4.70 -11.10
CA LYS A 135 10.75 -4.05 -9.86
C LYS A 135 9.34 -4.49 -9.48
N GLU A 136 9.12 -4.64 -8.18
CA GLU A 136 7.78 -4.75 -7.58
C GLU A 136 7.67 -3.72 -6.44
N ILE A 137 6.54 -3.02 -6.38
CA ILE A 137 6.23 -2.05 -5.33
C ILE A 137 4.91 -2.47 -4.69
N ASP A 138 4.96 -2.87 -3.42
CA ASP A 138 3.75 -3.07 -2.62
C ASP A 138 3.28 -1.70 -2.08
N ASN A 139 2.29 -1.13 -2.76
CA ASN A 139 1.69 0.15 -2.40
C ASN A 139 0.89 0.08 -1.10
N ASP A 140 0.52 -1.13 -0.66
CA ASP A 140 -0.25 -1.36 0.58
C ASP A 140 0.65 -1.73 1.76
N LYS A 141 1.98 -1.75 1.59
CA LYS A 141 2.95 -2.11 2.63
C LYS A 141 2.73 -1.33 3.94
N ASN A 142 2.43 -0.03 3.83
CA ASN A 142 2.21 0.85 4.97
C ASN A 142 0.73 1.00 5.35
N TYR A 143 -0.14 0.25 4.68
CA TYR A 143 -1.59 0.25 4.85
C TYR A 143 -2.10 -1.19 5.06
N PRO A 144 -1.76 -1.83 6.19
CA PRO A 144 -2.29 -3.14 6.53
C PRO A 144 -3.82 -3.13 6.76
N PHE A 145 -4.40 -1.98 7.16
CA PHE A 145 -5.85 -1.76 7.08
C PHE A 145 -6.23 -1.52 5.62
N LYS A 146 -7.01 -2.42 5.02
CA LYS A 146 -7.18 -2.44 3.56
C LYS A 146 -8.24 -1.47 3.07
N VAL A 147 -8.24 -1.22 1.76
CA VAL A 147 -9.21 -0.32 1.12
C VAL A 147 -10.64 -0.86 1.25
N GLU A 148 -10.81 -2.17 1.22
CA GLU A 148 -12.09 -2.84 1.43
C GLU A 148 -12.59 -2.60 2.88
N ASP A 149 -11.70 -2.67 3.86
CA ASP A 149 -12.01 -2.37 5.26
C ASP A 149 -12.35 -0.88 5.45
N LEU A 150 -11.64 0.02 4.74
CA LEU A 150 -11.96 1.45 4.70
C LEU A 150 -13.36 1.69 4.15
N CYS A 151 -13.73 1.03 3.05
CA CYS A 151 -15.06 1.15 2.47
C CYS A 151 -16.15 0.71 3.46
N ASN A 152 -15.93 -0.42 4.14
CA ASN A 152 -16.84 -0.91 5.17
C ASN A 152 -16.96 0.07 6.33
N LEU A 153 -15.83 0.57 6.85
CA LEU A 153 -15.80 1.56 7.92
C LEU A 153 -16.61 2.80 7.55
N ILE A 154 -16.41 3.37 6.37
CA ILE A 154 -17.10 4.58 5.94
C ILE A 154 -18.60 4.33 5.71
N LYS A 155 -18.95 3.17 5.16
CA LYS A 155 -20.34 2.77 4.98
C LYS A 155 -21.06 2.58 6.32
N GLU A 156 -20.40 1.95 7.29
CA GLU A 156 -20.95 1.73 8.62
C GLU A 156 -21.02 3.02 9.43
N GLU A 157 -19.98 3.85 9.42
CA GLU A 157 -19.87 5.02 10.30
C GLU A 157 -20.58 6.27 9.74
N TYR A 158 -20.58 6.44 8.41
CA TYR A 158 -21.12 7.63 7.73
C TYR A 158 -22.28 7.33 6.77
N GLY A 159 -22.58 6.05 6.51
CA GLY A 159 -23.66 5.69 5.58
C GLY A 159 -23.32 5.90 4.09
N VAL A 160 -22.04 6.09 3.76
CA VAL A 160 -21.58 6.35 2.38
C VAL A 160 -20.88 5.13 1.81
N ASP A 161 -21.31 4.68 0.64
CA ASP A 161 -20.68 3.55 -0.06
C ASP A 161 -19.59 4.05 -1.03
N LEU A 162 -18.33 3.93 -0.62
CA LEU A 162 -17.18 4.34 -1.44
C LEU A 162 -16.92 3.45 -2.66
N MET A 163 -17.61 2.30 -2.78
CA MET A 163 -17.52 1.45 -3.98
C MET A 163 -18.36 1.98 -5.14
N ILE A 164 -19.17 3.00 -4.90
CA ILE A 164 -19.91 3.74 -5.92
C ILE A 164 -19.12 5.03 -6.18
N LYS A 165 -18.90 5.41 -7.43
CA LYS A 165 -18.30 6.72 -7.77
C LYS A 165 -19.39 7.80 -7.69
N SER A 166 -19.10 8.95 -7.08
CA SER A 166 -19.98 10.11 -7.16
C SER A 166 -19.96 10.72 -8.56
N ASN A 167 -21.07 11.32 -9.00
CA ASN A 167 -21.13 11.99 -10.30
C ASN A 167 -20.77 13.48 -10.14
N PRO A 168 -19.61 13.95 -10.65
CA PRO A 168 -19.19 15.34 -10.48
C PRO A 168 -20.09 16.34 -11.21
N ASN A 169 -20.89 15.89 -12.17
CA ASN A 169 -21.81 16.74 -12.93
C ASN A 169 -23.20 16.87 -12.30
N LYS A 170 -23.41 16.28 -11.11
CA LYS A 170 -24.68 16.33 -10.38
C LYS A 170 -24.51 17.07 -9.06
N GLU A 171 -25.56 17.78 -8.67
CA GLU A 171 -25.65 18.44 -7.37
C GLU A 171 -25.98 17.43 -6.27
N GLU A 172 -25.05 16.52 -6.02
CA GLU A 172 -25.13 15.44 -5.02
C GLU A 172 -23.89 15.42 -4.13
N LEU A 173 -23.89 14.53 -3.13
CA LEU A 173 -22.74 14.28 -2.26
C LEU A 173 -21.56 13.79 -3.11
N GLN A 174 -20.47 14.54 -3.08
CA GLN A 174 -19.20 14.16 -3.67
C GLN A 174 -18.24 13.70 -2.58
N TYR A 175 -17.33 12.82 -2.96
CA TYR A 175 -16.22 12.43 -2.07
C TYR A 175 -14.92 12.20 -2.82
N ARG A 176 -13.82 12.47 -2.11
CA ARG A 176 -12.47 12.12 -2.54
C ARG A 176 -11.85 11.24 -1.47
N VAL A 177 -11.14 10.20 -1.91
CA VAL A 177 -10.38 9.31 -1.05
C VAL A 177 -8.92 9.41 -1.44
N SER A 178 -8.04 9.61 -0.47
CA SER A 178 -6.61 9.68 -0.72
C SER A 178 -5.79 9.05 0.40
N ARG A 179 -4.53 8.78 0.10
CA ARG A 179 -3.51 8.36 1.06
C ARG A 179 -2.58 9.54 1.35
N SER A 180 -2.13 9.69 2.59
CA SER A 180 -1.20 10.73 3.02
C SER A 180 -0.25 10.23 4.10
N TYR A 181 0.85 10.95 4.33
CA TYR A 181 1.76 10.72 5.44
C TYR A 181 1.79 11.95 6.34
N ASP A 182 1.32 11.80 7.57
CA ASP A 182 1.43 12.80 8.62
C ASP A 182 2.81 12.69 9.25
N SER A 183 3.72 13.58 8.84
CA SER A 183 5.09 13.63 9.34
C SER A 183 5.21 14.01 10.80
N SER A 184 4.21 14.71 11.37
CA SER A 184 4.22 15.12 12.78
C SER A 184 3.94 13.95 13.72
N ARG A 185 3.14 12.98 13.26
CA ARG A 185 2.76 11.77 14.00
C ARG A 185 3.46 10.51 13.50
N LEU A 186 4.21 10.61 12.40
CA LEU A 186 4.82 9.50 11.67
C LEU A 186 3.78 8.44 11.28
N LYS A 187 2.60 8.88 10.80
CA LYS A 187 1.47 8.00 10.47
C LYS A 187 1.11 8.06 9.00
N HIS A 188 0.89 6.89 8.41
CA HIS A 188 0.22 6.75 7.12
C HIS A 188 -1.29 6.81 7.33
N LEU A 189 -1.98 7.63 6.55
CA LEU A 189 -3.39 7.94 6.73
C LEU A 189 -4.18 7.72 5.43
N TYR A 190 -5.40 7.23 5.58
CA TYR A 190 -6.46 7.48 4.60
C TYR A 190 -7.18 8.77 4.96
N LEU A 191 -7.46 9.58 3.94
CA LEU A 191 -8.27 10.79 4.04
C LEU A 191 -9.53 10.58 3.19
N VAL A 192 -10.69 10.73 3.82
CA VAL A 192 -11.98 10.70 3.13
C VAL A 192 -12.62 12.06 3.28
N SER A 193 -12.70 12.79 2.18
CA SER A 193 -13.32 14.12 2.11
C SER A 193 -14.72 13.99 1.54
N PHE A 194 -15.70 14.57 2.23
CA PHE A 194 -17.08 14.74 1.77
C PHE A 194 -17.31 16.21 1.45
N THR A 195 -17.95 16.48 0.33
CA THR A 195 -18.43 17.80 -0.07
C THR A 195 -19.75 17.68 -0.80
N TYR A 196 -20.48 18.77 -0.98
CA TYR A 196 -21.74 18.76 -1.72
C TYR A 196 -21.66 19.74 -2.90
N GLY A 197 -21.97 19.24 -4.10
CA GLY A 197 -21.75 19.98 -5.34
C GLY A 197 -20.34 19.78 -5.92
N ASN A 198 -20.07 20.36 -7.09
CA ASN A 198 -18.82 20.16 -7.81
C ASN A 198 -17.68 21.04 -7.23
N PRO A 199 -16.64 20.46 -6.61
CA PRO A 199 -15.53 21.23 -6.04
C PRO A 199 -14.57 21.81 -7.10
N ASP A 200 -14.68 21.36 -8.36
CA ASP A 200 -13.82 21.81 -9.46
C ASP A 200 -14.38 23.04 -10.19
N ILE A 201 -15.57 23.52 -9.79
CA ILE A 201 -16.05 24.85 -10.17
C ILE A 201 -15.44 25.83 -9.17
N GLU A 202 -14.47 26.64 -9.60
CA GLU A 202 -14.07 27.81 -8.81
C GLU A 202 -15.28 28.75 -8.73
N PRO A 203 -15.87 28.95 -7.54
CA PRO A 203 -16.89 29.97 -7.43
C PRO A 203 -16.21 31.32 -7.60
N GLU A 204 -16.76 32.17 -8.47
CA GLU A 204 -16.30 33.56 -8.68
C GLU A 204 -16.20 34.33 -7.34
N ASP A 205 -16.98 33.89 -6.35
CA ASP A 205 -16.92 34.31 -4.95
C ASP A 205 -16.27 33.25 -4.06
N LYS A 206 -15.29 33.66 -3.24
CA LYS A 206 -14.38 32.89 -2.35
C LYS A 206 -15.01 31.95 -1.29
N ILE A 207 -16.28 31.59 -1.42
CA ILE A 207 -16.98 30.75 -0.45
C ILE A 207 -16.72 29.27 -0.76
N LEU A 208 -15.85 28.65 0.02
CA LEU A 208 -15.61 27.21 -0.06
C LEU A 208 -16.90 26.43 0.30
N PRO A 209 -17.24 25.39 -0.46
CA PRO A 209 -18.40 24.54 -0.16
C PRO A 209 -18.27 23.89 1.22
N PRO A 210 -19.38 23.41 1.80
CA PRO A 210 -19.32 22.62 3.04
C PRO A 210 -18.46 21.38 2.82
N ILE A 211 -17.42 21.22 3.62
CA ILE A 211 -16.47 20.11 3.53
C ILE A 211 -16.32 19.44 4.89
N LYS A 212 -16.23 18.11 4.89
CA LYS A 212 -15.79 17.31 6.04
C LYS A 212 -14.71 16.34 5.61
N VAL A 213 -13.59 16.31 6.32
CA VAL A 213 -12.48 15.38 6.09
C VAL A 213 -12.32 14.47 7.29
N VAL A 214 -12.29 13.17 7.05
CA VAL A 214 -12.06 12.13 8.05
C VAL A 214 -10.64 11.62 7.91
N TYR A 215 -9.87 11.63 9.01
CA TYR A 215 -8.48 11.19 9.04
C TYR A 215 -8.40 9.82 9.71
N ILE A 216 -7.98 8.81 8.95
CA ILE A 216 -8.07 7.40 9.36
C ILE A 216 -6.68 6.80 9.29
N GLU A 217 -6.25 6.14 10.36
CA GLU A 217 -4.92 5.54 10.41
C GLU A 217 -4.84 4.30 9.50
N GLY A 218 -3.90 4.30 8.55
CA GLY A 218 -3.71 3.20 7.60
C GLY A 218 -3.22 1.89 8.24
N SER A 219 -2.72 1.94 9.47
CA SER A 219 -2.23 0.76 10.18
C SER A 219 -3.35 -0.11 10.77
N ASN A 220 -4.48 0.49 11.14
CA ASN A 220 -5.51 -0.20 11.93
C ASN A 220 -6.94 0.32 11.71
N GLY A 221 -7.14 1.32 10.85
CA GLY A 221 -8.46 1.89 10.57
C GLY A 221 -9.00 2.82 11.64
N LYS A 222 -8.20 3.19 12.66
CA LYS A 222 -8.66 4.10 13.71
C LYS A 222 -8.90 5.50 13.14
N ILE A 223 -10.13 5.99 13.26
CA ILE A 223 -10.45 7.40 13.00
C ILE A 223 -9.76 8.25 14.09
N LEU A 224 -8.84 9.11 13.65
CA LEU A 224 -8.04 9.95 14.54
C LEU A 224 -8.75 11.24 14.89
N TYR A 225 -9.33 11.91 13.89
CA TYR A 225 -10.05 13.15 14.02
C TYR A 225 -10.83 13.47 12.74
N GLU A 226 -11.78 14.38 12.87
CA GLU A 226 -12.51 14.99 11.75
C GLU A 226 -12.11 16.46 11.61
N GLU A 227 -12.22 17.00 10.41
CA GLU A 227 -12.09 18.43 10.15
C GLU A 227 -13.29 18.85 9.32
N SER A 228 -14.03 19.86 9.77
CA SER A 228 -15.19 20.36 9.02
C SER A 228 -15.08 21.85 8.80
N SER A 229 -15.44 22.31 7.61
CA SER A 229 -15.52 23.73 7.26
C SER A 229 -16.85 24.03 6.58
N SER A 230 -17.34 25.26 6.75
CA SER A 230 -18.50 25.75 6.02
C SER A 230 -19.80 24.95 6.18
N LEU A 231 -19.96 24.11 7.21
CA LEU A 231 -21.18 23.31 7.43
C LEU A 231 -22.44 24.15 7.72
N ASN A 232 -22.27 25.42 8.07
CA ASN A 232 -23.36 26.38 8.26
C ASN A 232 -23.85 27.01 6.94
N LEU A 233 -23.20 26.71 5.82
CA LEU A 233 -23.58 27.20 4.48
C LEU A 233 -24.62 26.28 3.83
N PRO A 234 -25.25 26.69 2.72
CA PRO A 234 -26.15 25.84 1.96
C PRO A 234 -25.53 24.46 1.66
N ASN A 235 -26.36 23.42 1.75
CA ASN A 235 -25.98 22.02 1.62
C ASN A 235 -25.07 21.45 2.73
N GLY A 236 -24.70 22.23 3.76
CA GLY A 236 -23.93 21.72 4.89
C GLY A 236 -24.66 20.66 5.72
N ASP A 237 -25.99 20.72 5.75
CA ASP A 237 -26.88 19.73 6.33
C ASP A 237 -26.86 18.37 5.59
N LYS A 238 -26.42 18.38 4.32
CA LYS A 238 -26.32 17.17 3.48
C LYS A 238 -24.97 16.45 3.62
N ILE A 239 -24.01 17.03 4.33
CA ILE A 239 -22.74 16.37 4.64
C ILE A 239 -22.98 15.29 5.69
N PRO A 240 -22.51 14.04 5.48
CA PRO A 240 -22.78 12.94 6.38
C PRO A 240 -22.20 13.20 7.78
N ASN A 241 -22.98 12.84 8.79
CA ASN A 241 -22.55 12.84 10.18
C ASN A 241 -22.07 11.45 10.57
N SER A 242 -20.99 11.39 11.36
CA SER A 242 -20.56 10.17 12.01
C SER A 242 -21.59 9.73 13.05
N LYS A 243 -21.75 8.41 13.20
CA LYS A 243 -22.57 7.81 14.26
C LYS A 243 -21.92 7.98 15.63
N THR A 244 -20.60 8.01 15.65
CA THR A 244 -19.70 8.14 16.80
C THR A 244 -19.09 9.54 16.80
N LYS A 245 -18.86 10.10 17.99
CA LYS A 245 -18.18 11.40 18.11
C LYS A 245 -16.67 11.23 18.06
N PHE A 246 -16.02 11.90 17.11
CA PHE A 246 -14.57 11.98 16.99
C PHE A 246 -14.06 13.39 17.36
N PRO A 247 -12.82 13.52 17.84
CA PRO A 247 -12.23 14.83 18.10
C PRO A 247 -12.08 15.62 16.80
N GLN A 248 -12.15 16.95 16.87
CA GLN A 248 -11.87 17.79 15.71
C GLN A 248 -10.36 18.01 15.55
N LYS A 249 -9.89 18.16 14.32
CA LYS A 249 -8.49 18.41 14.02
C LYS A 249 -8.04 19.71 14.69
N GLY A 250 -6.95 19.65 15.46
CA GLY A 250 -6.44 20.80 16.19
C GLY A 250 -7.12 21.03 17.55
N GLU A 251 -8.25 20.35 17.85
CA GLU A 251 -8.53 20.06 19.25
C GLU A 251 -7.36 19.24 19.74
N LYS A 252 -6.65 19.76 20.76
CA LYS A 252 -5.77 18.91 21.54
C LYS A 252 -6.62 17.68 21.84
N GLU A 253 -6.09 16.48 21.55
CA GLU A 253 -6.62 15.30 22.22
C GLU A 253 -6.81 15.77 23.66
N LYS A 254 -8.06 15.83 24.13
CA LYS A 254 -8.27 15.72 25.55
C LYS A 254 -7.71 14.32 25.81
N LYS A 255 -6.38 14.22 25.98
CA LYS A 255 -5.77 13.36 26.97
C LYS A 255 -6.75 13.51 28.08
N THR A 256 -7.53 12.45 28.29
CA THR A 256 -8.59 12.38 29.28
C THR A 256 -7.94 12.78 30.59
N SER A 257 -7.93 14.09 30.86
CA SER A 257 -7.56 14.72 32.12
C SER A 257 -8.71 14.55 33.10
N SER A 258 -9.80 13.92 32.66
CA SER A 258 -10.68 13.16 33.53
C SER A 258 -9.83 12.16 34.28
N ILE A 259 -9.61 12.47 35.55
CA ILE A 259 -9.01 11.62 36.57
C ILE A 259 -9.54 10.20 36.36
N TYR A 260 -8.66 9.27 35.99
CA TYR A 260 -8.99 7.86 35.79
C TYR A 260 -9.00 7.13 37.14
N LYS A 261 -7.99 7.41 37.99
CA LYS A 261 -7.86 6.80 39.31
C LYS A 261 -7.04 7.70 40.23
N THR A 262 -7.37 7.73 41.51
CA THR A 262 -6.57 8.38 42.56
C THR A 262 -5.93 7.30 43.42
N HIS A 263 -4.61 7.37 43.62
CA HIS A 263 -3.86 6.44 44.47
C HIS A 263 -2.87 7.24 45.30
N GLN A 264 -2.84 6.99 46.61
CA GLN A 264 -2.00 7.72 47.58
C GLN A 264 -2.10 9.25 47.45
N GLY A 265 -3.32 9.76 47.23
CA GLY A 265 -3.58 11.20 47.11
C GLY A 265 -3.15 11.84 45.79
N LYS A 266 -2.55 11.08 44.86
CA LYS A 266 -2.24 11.53 43.50
C LYS A 266 -3.30 11.04 42.52
N SER A 267 -3.75 11.93 41.64
CA SER A 267 -4.72 11.61 40.59
C SER A 267 -3.99 11.33 39.29
N TYR A 268 -4.38 10.25 38.61
CA TYR A 268 -3.75 9.76 37.39
C TYR A 268 -4.76 9.77 36.25
N THR A 269 -4.31 10.16 35.06
CA THR A 269 -4.97 9.81 33.79
C THR A 269 -4.80 8.32 33.48
N LYS A 270 -5.54 7.78 32.51
CA LYS A 270 -5.46 6.35 32.17
C LYS A 270 -4.03 5.94 31.75
N THR A 271 -3.37 6.74 30.93
CA THR A 271 -1.98 6.50 30.49
C THR A 271 -0.99 6.61 31.65
N GLU A 272 -1.12 7.64 32.50
CA GLU A 272 -0.26 7.78 33.67
C GLU A 272 -0.45 6.63 34.67
N TRP A 273 -1.67 6.09 34.76
CA TRP A 273 -1.97 4.91 35.57
C TRP A 273 -1.33 3.64 34.99
N GLU A 274 -1.43 3.43 33.67
CA GLU A 274 -0.81 2.30 32.99
C GLU A 274 0.73 2.31 33.14
N ASP A 275 1.36 3.48 32.98
CA ASP A 275 2.81 3.68 33.18
C ASP A 275 3.22 3.48 34.65
N PHE A 276 2.39 3.96 35.59
CA PHE A 276 2.62 3.78 37.01
C PHE A 276 2.53 2.30 37.42
N GLU A 277 1.52 1.58 36.95
CA GLU A 277 1.38 0.14 37.21
C GLU A 277 2.52 -0.67 36.60
N GLU A 278 3.00 -0.30 35.41
CA GLU A 278 4.13 -0.98 34.79
C GLU A 278 5.43 -0.79 35.59
N LYS A 279 5.69 0.42 36.10
CA LYS A 279 6.84 0.68 36.99
C LYS A 279 6.75 -0.09 38.31
N GLN A 280 5.57 -0.10 38.94
CA GLN A 280 5.37 -0.84 40.20
C GLN A 280 5.57 -2.35 39.99
N TYR A 281 5.09 -2.89 38.86
CA TYR A 281 5.29 -4.29 38.53
C TYR A 281 6.77 -4.63 38.24
N GLU A 282 7.49 -3.75 37.54
CA GLU A 282 8.93 -3.91 37.30
C GLU A 282 9.73 -3.94 38.62
N GLU A 283 9.43 -3.02 39.55
CA GLU A 283 10.06 -2.99 40.88
C GLU A 283 9.74 -4.24 41.70
N TYR A 284 8.49 -4.71 41.67
CA TYR A 284 8.09 -5.97 42.29
C TYR A 284 8.88 -7.16 41.73
N CYS A 285 9.02 -7.26 40.40
CA CYS A 285 9.81 -8.30 39.75
C CYS A 285 11.27 -8.25 40.20
N LYS A 286 11.88 -7.06 40.27
CA LYS A 286 13.25 -6.86 40.78
C LYS A 286 13.41 -7.33 42.22
N ARG A 287 12.45 -7.01 43.10
CA ARG A 287 12.48 -7.41 44.51
C ARG A 287 12.26 -8.90 44.73
N THR A 288 11.43 -9.54 43.90
CA THR A 288 11.05 -10.95 44.04
C THR A 288 11.89 -11.91 43.19
N GLY A 289 12.85 -11.39 42.40
CA GLY A 289 13.68 -12.17 41.50
C GLY A 289 12.91 -12.78 40.31
N ARG A 290 11.72 -12.26 40.00
CA ARG A 290 10.91 -12.72 38.86
C ARG A 290 11.40 -12.06 37.57
N SER A 291 11.35 -12.81 36.46
CA SER A 291 11.65 -12.25 35.14
C SER A 291 10.58 -11.23 34.75
N TYR A 292 11.02 -10.05 34.30
CA TYR A 292 10.15 -8.99 33.82
C TYR A 292 10.19 -8.93 32.29
N THR A 293 9.02 -8.94 31.65
CA THR A 293 8.87 -8.69 30.22
C THR A 293 7.98 -7.45 30.04
N PRO A 294 8.49 -6.36 29.44
CA PRO A 294 7.69 -5.15 29.19
C PRO A 294 6.46 -5.44 28.33
N LYS A 295 5.35 -4.74 28.57
CA LYS A 295 4.09 -4.96 27.85
C LYS A 295 4.23 -4.76 26.34
N GLU A 296 5.08 -3.83 25.90
CA GLU A 296 5.34 -3.54 24.49
C GLU A 296 6.07 -4.68 23.74
N LYS A 297 6.68 -5.64 24.46
CA LYS A 297 7.46 -6.74 23.86
C LYS A 297 6.78 -8.11 23.96
N ALA A 298 5.59 -8.20 24.56
CA ALA A 298 4.85 -9.46 24.71
C ALA A 298 4.24 -9.91 23.37
N THR A 299 4.87 -10.86 22.69
CA THR A 299 4.44 -11.35 21.35
C THR A 299 3.61 -12.64 21.39
N LYS A 300 3.17 -13.10 22.58
CA LYS A 300 2.39 -14.34 22.72
C LYS A 300 1.17 -14.18 23.64
N PRO A 301 -0.01 -14.74 23.30
CA PRO A 301 -1.23 -14.61 24.09
C PRO A 301 -1.17 -15.23 25.50
N GLN A 302 -0.23 -16.15 25.76
CA GLN A 302 -0.13 -16.86 27.05
C GLN A 302 0.49 -16.06 28.20
N ASP A 303 1.07 -14.88 27.94
CA ASP A 303 1.59 -13.98 28.99
C ASP A 303 0.54 -12.95 29.46
N SER A 304 -0.67 -12.98 28.87
CA SER A 304 -1.80 -12.17 29.31
C SER A 304 -2.48 -12.80 30.53
N ILE A 305 -1.81 -12.75 31.67
CA ILE A 305 -2.51 -12.85 32.96
C ILE A 305 -3.62 -11.79 32.93
N LYS A 306 -4.84 -12.23 33.30
CA LYS A 306 -6.10 -11.47 33.27
C LYS A 306 -5.92 -9.98 33.52
N LYS A 307 -6.74 -9.17 32.84
CA LYS A 307 -6.94 -7.71 32.99
C LYS A 307 -7.31 -7.25 34.43
N SER A 308 -6.66 -7.73 35.48
CA SER A 308 -6.75 -7.19 36.84
C SER A 308 -5.58 -6.23 37.09
N SER A 309 -5.87 -5.16 37.83
CA SER A 309 -4.89 -4.15 38.25
C SER A 309 -3.92 -4.80 39.24
N PHE A 310 -2.61 -4.75 38.95
CA PHE A 310 -1.54 -5.34 39.79
C PHE A 310 -1.64 -4.87 41.26
N ILE A 311 -1.98 -3.59 41.44
CA ILE A 311 -2.10 -2.95 42.76
C ILE A 311 -3.29 -3.52 43.57
N VAL A 312 -4.37 -3.89 42.89
CA VAL A 312 -5.55 -4.52 43.54
C VAL A 312 -5.24 -5.93 44.03
N ASP A 313 -4.32 -6.62 43.35
CA ASP A 313 -3.89 -7.97 43.70
C ASP A 313 -2.83 -7.96 44.83
N GLU A 314 -2.01 -6.91 44.95
CA GLU A 314 -1.06 -6.72 46.07
C GLU A 314 -1.77 -6.38 47.40
N GLU A 315 -2.80 -5.52 47.39
CA GLU A 315 -3.59 -5.16 48.59
C GLU A 315 -4.40 -6.33 49.16
N LYS A 316 -4.74 -7.33 48.33
CA LYS A 316 -5.46 -8.54 48.76
C LYS A 316 -4.57 -9.63 49.37
N GLY A 317 -3.25 -9.40 49.39
CA GLY A 317 -2.27 -10.41 49.81
C GLY A 317 -2.12 -11.49 48.75
N ASP A 318 -0.91 -11.62 48.22
CA ASP A 318 -0.55 -12.62 47.22
C ASP A 318 -0.68 -14.03 47.84
N ASN A 319 -1.81 -14.71 47.61
CA ASN A 319 -2.06 -16.09 48.03
C ASN A 319 -1.21 -17.12 47.27
N HIS A 320 -0.19 -16.70 46.53
CA HIS A 320 0.84 -17.56 45.96
C HIS A 320 2.08 -17.60 46.86
N THR A 321 1.89 -18.14 48.06
CA THR A 321 2.99 -18.81 48.75
C THR A 321 3.42 -20.00 47.86
N PRO A 322 4.69 -20.13 47.46
CA PRO A 322 5.13 -21.32 46.75
C PRO A 322 4.94 -22.51 47.69
N LYS A 323 4.01 -23.42 47.35
CA LYS A 323 3.94 -24.73 47.98
C LYS A 323 5.31 -25.37 47.79
N LYS A 324 6.08 -25.51 48.86
CA LYS A 324 7.26 -26.38 48.90
C LYS A 324 6.84 -27.73 48.35
N LYS A 325 7.29 -28.08 47.15
CA LYS A 325 7.25 -29.46 46.66
C LYS A 325 8.14 -30.28 47.58
N LYS A 326 7.50 -30.96 48.53
CA LYS A 326 8.11 -31.97 49.37
C LYS A 326 8.31 -33.21 48.48
N GLY A 327 9.57 -33.62 48.33
CA GLY A 327 10.00 -34.97 47.98
C GLY A 327 9.61 -35.48 46.59
N PHE A 328 10.54 -35.36 45.63
CA PHE A 328 10.70 -36.37 44.58
C PHE A 328 12.10 -36.21 43.98
N TRP A 329 13.12 -36.74 44.67
CA TRP A 329 14.42 -37.23 44.20
C TRP A 329 15.38 -37.35 45.40
N ASP A 330 15.00 -38.17 46.38
CA ASP A 330 15.97 -38.87 47.24
C ASP A 330 15.78 -40.36 46.95
N ASN A 331 16.46 -40.82 45.90
CA ASN A 331 17.03 -42.17 45.81
C ASN A 331 17.83 -42.32 44.52
N LEU A 332 18.97 -42.98 44.65
CA LEU A 332 20.04 -43.24 43.66
C LEU A 332 20.96 -42.01 43.45
N PHE A 333 22.13 -41.89 44.07
CA PHE A 333 23.18 -42.90 44.27
C PHE A 333 24.02 -42.60 45.53
N LYS A 334 24.23 -43.66 46.32
CA LYS A 334 25.28 -43.95 47.33
C LYS A 334 25.75 -42.86 48.30
#